data_AF-A0A4R9WS17-F1
#
_entry.id   AF-A0A4R9WS17-F1
#
_cell.length_a   1.000
_cell.length_b   1.000
_cell.length_c   1.000
_cell.angle_alpha   90.00
_cell.angle_beta   90.00
_cell.angle_gamma   90.00
#
_symmetry.space_group_name_H-M   'P 1'
#
loop_
_entity.id
_entity.type
_entity.pdbx_description
1 polymer ?
#
loop_
_entity_poly.entity_id
_entity_poly.type
_entity_poly.pdbx_seq_one_letter_code
_entity_poly.pdbx_strand_id
1 'polypeptide(L)'
;GANKNLFGGKFDRTMSFWQNSELSALGHPADDREKALLAPYPGRVPLEVMDGTWRPPVTDGSGQDRKVLRAAFELLKGAGYRVEDGRMLDPQGNPFG
;
A
#
# COMPACT_ATOMS: atom_id res chain seq x y z
N GLY A 1 -9.88 4.90 -1.65
CA GLY A 1 -8.56 4.82 -1.00
C GLY A 1 -8.53 5.71 0.22
N ALA A 2 -7.71 5.41 1.23
CA ALA A 2 -7.65 6.13 2.50
C ALA A 2 -7.51 7.67 2.33
N ASN A 3 -6.69 8.13 1.38
CA ASN A 3 -6.58 9.56 1.05
C ASN A 3 -7.92 10.22 0.67
N LYS A 4 -8.69 9.58 -0.22
CA LYS A 4 -10.00 10.11 -0.66
C LYS A 4 -11.06 10.06 0.45
N ASN A 5 -11.06 9.00 1.26
CA ASN A 5 -12.13 8.74 2.23
C ASN A 5 -11.89 9.40 3.60
N LEU A 6 -10.64 9.59 4.01
CA LEU A 6 -10.29 10.10 5.35
C LEU A 6 -9.64 11.49 5.30
N PHE A 7 -8.99 11.84 4.20
CA PHE A 7 -8.15 13.05 4.11
C PHE A 7 -8.59 14.03 3.01
N GLY A 8 -9.78 13.83 2.45
CA GLY A 8 -10.35 14.73 1.43
C GLY A 8 -9.55 14.81 0.13
N GLY A 9 -8.72 13.80 -0.17
CA GLY A 9 -7.88 13.75 -1.37
C GLY A 9 -6.69 14.70 -1.35
N LYS A 10 -6.34 15.29 -0.21
CA LYS A 10 -5.33 16.36 -0.12
C LYS A 10 -3.88 15.88 -0.02
N PHE A 11 -3.63 14.58 0.10
CA PHE A 11 -2.28 14.04 0.24
C PHE A 11 -1.85 13.27 -1.00
N ASP A 12 -0.63 13.52 -1.48
CA ASP A 12 -0.01 12.65 -2.48
C ASP A 12 0.66 11.46 -1.80
N ARG A 13 0.61 10.30 -2.46
CA ARG A 13 1.27 9.09 -1.94
C ARG A 13 2.78 9.29 -2.03
N THR A 14 3.49 9.05 -0.92
CA THR A 14 4.96 9.06 -0.93
C THR A 14 5.49 7.91 -1.80
N MET A 15 6.38 8.24 -2.72
CA MET A 15 6.96 7.34 -3.72
C MET A 15 8.49 7.25 -3.60
N SER A 16 9.15 8.09 -2.79
CA SER A 16 10.60 8.04 -2.59
C SER A 16 10.95 8.44 -1.16
N PHE A 17 12.05 7.87 -0.65
CA PHE A 17 12.64 8.31 0.61
C PHE A 17 13.09 9.77 0.58
N TRP A 18 13.45 10.28 -0.60
CA TRP A 18 13.89 11.66 -0.84
C TRP A 18 12.93 12.42 -1.77
N GLN A 19 11.63 12.15 -1.70
CA GLN A 19 10.65 12.76 -2.58
C GLN A 19 10.70 14.31 -2.52
N ASN A 20 10.53 14.95 -3.68
CA ASN A 20 10.61 16.40 -3.88
C ASN A 20 12.00 17.02 -3.63
N SER A 21 13.05 16.21 -3.75
CA SER A 21 14.45 16.63 -3.71
C SER A 21 15.18 16.14 -4.95
N GLU A 22 16.29 16.81 -5.29
CA GLU A 22 17.27 16.36 -6.30
C GLU A 22 17.87 14.98 -5.96
N LEU A 23 17.76 14.53 -4.71
CA LEU A 23 18.22 13.21 -4.26
C LEU A 23 17.24 12.07 -4.60
N SER A 24 16.11 12.36 -5.24
CA SER A 24 15.10 11.37 -5.58
C SER A 24 15.48 10.58 -6.83
N ALA A 25 15.45 9.24 -6.75
CA ALA A 25 15.59 8.36 -7.92
C ALA A 25 14.32 8.34 -8.82
N LEU A 26 13.20 8.91 -8.38
CA LEU A 26 11.95 8.87 -9.15
C LEU A 26 12.05 9.68 -10.43
N GLY A 27 11.80 9.04 -11.56
CA GLY A 27 11.82 9.70 -12.87
C GLY A 27 13.22 10.01 -13.39
N HIS A 28 14.26 9.57 -12.69
CA HIS A 28 15.65 9.75 -13.07
C HIS A 28 16.29 8.38 -13.30
N PRO A 29 16.65 8.05 -14.56
CA PRO A 29 17.46 6.87 -14.83
C PRO A 29 18.83 7.00 -14.14
N ALA A 30 19.34 5.89 -13.63
CA ALA A 30 20.65 5.84 -12.99
C ALA A 30 21.74 6.30 -13.96
N ASP A 31 22.56 7.25 -13.52
CA ASP A 31 23.69 7.74 -14.30
C ASP A 31 24.87 6.75 -14.27
N ASP A 32 25.93 7.06 -15.01
CA ASP A 32 27.10 6.18 -15.10
C ASP A 32 27.85 6.05 -13.78
N ARG A 33 27.80 7.06 -12.91
CA ARG A 33 28.41 7.04 -11.58
C ARG A 33 27.61 6.14 -10.64
N GLU A 34 26.29 6.24 -10.65
CA GLU A 34 25.38 5.39 -9.88
C GLU A 34 25.52 3.92 -10.31
N LYS A 35 25.58 3.65 -11.62
CA LYS A 35 25.85 2.31 -12.16
C LYS A 35 27.20 1.77 -11.68
N ALA A 36 28.25 2.59 -11.69
CA ALA A 36 29.57 2.18 -11.21
C ALA A 36 29.56 1.86 -9.71
N LEU A 37 28.84 2.65 -8.89
CA LEU A 37 28.68 2.40 -7.46
C LEU A 37 27.89 1.11 -7.18
N LEU A 38 26.92 0.77 -8.03
CA LEU A 38 26.05 -0.39 -7.87
C LEU A 38 26.59 -1.68 -8.50
N ALA A 39 27.60 -1.60 -9.38
CA ALA A 39 28.19 -2.75 -10.06
C ALA A 39 28.62 -3.91 -9.13
N PRO A 40 29.15 -3.68 -7.90
CA PRO A 40 29.47 -4.76 -6.97
C PRO A 40 28.26 -5.50 -6.38
N TYR A 41 27.03 -5.01 -6.61
CA TYR A 41 25.80 -5.46 -5.96
C TYR A 41 24.74 -5.92 -6.99
N PRO A 42 25.03 -6.94 -7.82
CA PRO A 42 24.13 -7.35 -8.89
C PRO A 42 22.76 -7.77 -8.35
N GLY A 43 21.70 -7.30 -9.01
CA GLY A 43 20.31 -7.65 -8.67
C GLY A 43 19.78 -7.02 -7.37
N ARG A 44 20.53 -6.13 -6.71
CA ARG A 44 20.07 -5.46 -5.48
C ARG A 44 19.14 -4.29 -5.74
N VAL A 45 19.22 -3.70 -6.94
CA VAL A 45 18.32 -2.63 -7.39
C VAL A 45 17.48 -3.17 -8.56
N PRO A 46 16.13 -3.15 -8.46
CA PRO A 46 15.26 -3.55 -9.57
C PRO A 46 15.52 -2.70 -10.82
N LEU A 47 15.37 -3.30 -12.01
CA LEU A 47 15.58 -2.60 -13.29
C LEU A 47 14.69 -1.37 -13.43
N GLU A 48 13.42 -1.48 -13.05
CA GLU A 48 12.47 -0.35 -13.06
C GLU A 48 12.90 0.82 -12.15
N VAL A 49 13.67 0.56 -11.11
CA VAL A 49 14.26 1.62 -10.26
C VAL A 49 15.50 2.20 -10.95
N MET A 50 16.35 1.35 -11.54
CA MET A 50 17.50 1.79 -12.35
C MET A 50 17.08 2.65 -13.56
N ASP A 51 15.92 2.38 -14.13
CA ASP A 51 15.37 3.10 -15.28
C ASP A 51 14.56 4.36 -14.85
N GLY A 52 14.40 4.59 -13.54
CA GLY A 52 13.60 5.70 -12.99
C GLY A 52 12.08 5.56 -13.24
N THR A 53 11.63 4.43 -13.78
CA THR A 53 10.23 4.18 -14.17
C THR A 53 9.37 3.63 -13.03
N TRP A 54 9.99 3.15 -11.96
CA TRP A 54 9.28 2.61 -10.81
C TRP A 54 8.29 3.63 -10.25
N ARG A 55 7.06 3.18 -10.02
CA ARG A 55 6.03 3.93 -9.31
C ARG A 55 5.36 2.98 -8.33
N PRO A 56 4.95 3.45 -7.12
CA PRO A 56 4.17 2.61 -6.25
C PRO A 56 2.84 2.27 -6.93
N PRO A 57 2.26 1.10 -6.64
CA PRO A 57 0.97 0.74 -7.22
C PRO A 57 -0.07 1.80 -6.90
N VAL A 58 -0.66 2.37 -7.96
CA VAL A 58 -1.79 3.28 -7.84
C VAL A 58 -2.98 2.42 -7.46
N THR A 59 -3.37 2.49 -6.19
CA THR A 59 -4.64 1.90 -5.76
C THR A 59 -5.74 2.89 -6.13
N ASP A 60 -6.54 2.55 -7.14
CA ASP A 60 -7.72 3.31 -7.57
C ASP A 60 -8.80 3.44 -6.47
N GLY A 61 -8.62 2.72 -5.35
CA GLY A 61 -9.58 2.70 -4.25
C GLY A 61 -10.86 1.94 -4.58
N SER A 62 -10.85 1.09 -5.61
CA SER A 62 -12.04 0.39 -6.15
C SER A 62 -12.67 -0.63 -5.20
N GLY A 63 -11.91 -1.18 -4.23
CA GLY A 63 -12.43 -2.12 -3.25
C GLY A 63 -11.71 -3.46 -3.17
N GLN A 64 -10.40 -3.51 -3.41
CA GLN A 64 -9.59 -4.63 -2.87
C GLN A 64 -9.79 -4.74 -1.35
N ASP A 65 -9.84 -3.60 -0.65
CA ASP A 65 -10.20 -3.56 0.77
C ASP A 65 -11.56 -4.20 1.02
N ARG A 66 -12.56 -3.99 0.14
CA ARG A 66 -13.87 -4.67 0.27
C ARG A 66 -13.78 -6.18 0.10
N LYS A 67 -12.91 -6.69 -0.77
CA LYS A 67 -12.68 -8.15 -0.92
C LYS A 67 -11.99 -8.74 0.31
N VAL A 68 -10.96 -8.07 0.82
CA VAL A 68 -10.21 -8.49 2.02
C VAL A 68 -11.09 -8.40 3.27
N LEU A 69 -11.82 -7.29 3.45
CA LEU A 69 -12.79 -7.12 4.53
C LEU A 69 -13.92 -8.15 4.45
N ARG A 70 -14.40 -8.48 3.25
CA ARG A 70 -15.39 -9.54 3.06
C ARG A 70 -14.83 -10.91 3.45
N ALA A 71 -13.61 -11.23 3.04
CA ALA A 71 -12.96 -12.49 3.44
C ALA A 71 -12.78 -12.58 4.97
N ALA A 72 -12.32 -11.50 5.61
CA ALA A 72 -12.21 -11.42 7.07
C ALA A 72 -13.58 -11.56 7.76
N PHE A 73 -14.63 -10.94 7.21
CA PHE A 73 -15.98 -11.04 7.72
C PHE A 73 -16.55 -12.46 7.63
N GLU A 74 -16.29 -13.18 6.53
CA GLU A 74 -16.71 -14.58 6.40
C GLU A 74 -15.95 -15.49 7.38
N LEU A 75 -14.67 -15.23 7.65
CA LEU A 75 -13.91 -15.96 8.69
C LEU A 75 -14.50 -15.74 10.08
N LEU A 76 -14.85 -14.50 10.42
CA LEU A 76 -15.47 -14.17 11.70
C LEU A 76 -16.84 -14.84 11.85
N LYS A 77 -17.66 -14.82 10.79
CA LYS A 77 -18.92 -15.59 10.77
C LYS A 77 -18.70 -17.08 10.99
N GLY A 78 -17.70 -17.68 10.35
CA GLY A 78 -17.33 -19.08 10.54
C GLY A 78 -16.92 -19.41 11.98
N ALA A 79 -16.37 -18.44 12.70
CA ALA A 79 -16.03 -18.55 14.12
C ALA A 79 -17.22 -18.25 15.07
N GLY A 80 -18.42 -18.02 14.54
CA GLY A 80 -19.64 -17.78 15.34
C GLY A 80 -19.92 -16.31 15.66
N TYR A 81 -19.18 -15.38 15.06
CA TYR A 81 -19.50 -13.95 15.18
C TYR A 81 -20.74 -13.61 14.33
N ARG A 82 -21.59 -12.72 14.85
CA ARG A 82 -22.84 -12.30 14.20
C ARG A 82 -23.00 -10.79 14.21
N VAL A 83 -23.80 -10.24 13.30
CA VAL A 83 -24.13 -8.80 13.29
C VAL A 83 -25.55 -8.63 13.80
N GLU A 84 -25.71 -7.80 14.82
CA GLU A 84 -27.00 -7.44 15.44
C GLU A 84 -27.01 -5.91 15.66
N ASP A 85 -28.07 -5.24 15.20
CA ASP A 85 -28.20 -3.77 15.24
C ASP A 85 -26.98 -2.98 14.71
N GLY A 86 -26.34 -3.51 13.66
CA GLY A 86 -25.17 -2.90 13.04
C GLY A 86 -23.87 -3.06 13.83
N ARG A 87 -23.86 -3.85 14.91
CA ARG A 87 -22.66 -4.19 15.70
C ARG A 87 -22.31 -5.65 15.50
N MET A 88 -21.02 -5.94 15.35
CA MET A 88 -20.55 -7.31 15.37
C MET A 88 -20.46 -7.79 16.82
N LEU A 89 -21.01 -8.97 17.09
CA LEU A 89 -20.99 -9.65 18.38
C LEU A 89 -20.19 -10.93 18.26
N ASP A 90 -19.43 -11.26 19.31
CA ASP A 90 -18.80 -12.56 19.49
C ASP A 90 -19.84 -13.68 19.72
N PRO A 91 -19.43 -14.97 19.72
CA PRO A 91 -20.36 -16.07 19.99
C PRO A 91 -21.11 -15.93 21.33
N GLN A 92 -20.50 -15.29 22.31
CA GLN A 92 -21.03 -15.05 23.66
C GLN A 92 -21.98 -13.83 23.72
N GLY A 93 -22.10 -13.04 22.65
CA GLY A 93 -22.95 -11.86 22.56
C GLY A 93 -22.28 -10.55 22.97
N ASN A 94 -20.97 -10.53 23.22
CA ASN A 94 -20.25 -9.30 23.52
C ASN A 94 -19.90 -8.55 22.23
N PRO A 95 -19.92 -7.20 22.23
CA PRO A 95 -19.45 -6.41 21.10
C PRO A 95 -18.00 -6.73 20.72
N PHE A 96 -17.75 -6.90 19.43
CA PHE A 96 -16.42 -7.00 18.85
C PHE A 96 -15.71 -5.64 18.91
N GLY A 97 -14.66 -5.54 19.73
CA GLY A 97 -13.90 -4.32 19.98
C GLY A 97 -12.78 -4.54 20.98
#